data_AF-A0A935QTP1-F1
#
_entry.id   AF-A0A935QTP1-F1
#
_cell.length_a   1.000
_cell.length_b   1.000
_cell.length_c   1.000
_cell.angle_alpha   90.00
_cell.angle_beta   90.00
_cell.angle_gamma   90.00
#
_symmetry.space_group_name_H-M   'P 1'
#
loop_
_entity.id
_entity.type
_entity.pdbx_description
1 polymer ?
#
loop_
_entity_poly.entity_id
_entity_poly.type
_entity_poly.pdbx_seq_one_letter_code
_entity_poly.pdbx_strand_id
1 'polypeptide(L)'
;MASKQVTDRQKSSEVVQYAISHQGTALQDALAARSAAESGAAVDVSGLLTQLGSSLSGATTAMIAADQTHEHELADDPAARAARDEAAKGLYNEIVSAREALVGVYGSAAVDALGFFGSTSQDPVVLARQGRSVVDRLRSGSLPTPRSVHLTLDVASLASSLDPKVLAVEAALGTVNQEAREAQLTLVAKQRAIAEYDATFRAVATTLEGLFSYAGLPELAARVRPSRRSAGVTEEVAGGVSR
;
A
#
# COMPACT_ATOMS: atom_id res chain seq x y z
N MET A 1 3.28 -5.41 -9.75
CA MET A 1 4.45 -5.14 -10.60
C MET A 1 5.51 -4.53 -9.71
N ALA A 2 6.64 -5.23 -9.50
CA ALA A 2 7.70 -4.84 -8.57
C ALA A 2 8.02 -3.34 -8.67
N SER A 3 8.04 -2.66 -7.51
CA SER A 3 8.31 -1.23 -7.50
C SER A 3 9.72 -0.95 -8.03
N LYS A 4 9.87 0.08 -8.88
CA LYS A 4 11.16 0.48 -9.44
C LYS A 4 12.22 0.67 -8.36
N GLN A 5 11.82 1.27 -7.24
CA GLN A 5 12.66 1.51 -6.08
C GLN A 5 13.28 0.22 -5.51
N VAL A 6 12.50 -0.86 -5.40
CA VAL A 6 12.93 -2.17 -4.88
C VAL A 6 13.76 -2.90 -5.94
N THR A 7 13.40 -2.79 -7.22
CA THR A 7 14.13 -3.40 -8.33
C THR A 7 15.55 -2.85 -8.46
N ASP A 8 15.74 -1.54 -8.35
CA ASP A 8 17.07 -0.91 -8.45
C ASP A 8 17.98 -1.28 -7.26
N ARG A 9 17.38 -1.43 -6.07
CA ARG A 9 18.06 -1.94 -4.87
C ARG A 9 18.43 -3.41 -5.01
N GLN A 10 17.52 -4.25 -5.49
CA GLN A 10 17.79 -5.66 -5.75
C GLN A 10 19.00 -5.82 -6.69
N LYS A 11 19.03 -5.12 -7.82
CA LYS A 11 20.18 -5.14 -8.75
C LYS A 11 21.49 -4.76 -8.05
N SER A 12 21.46 -3.73 -7.21
CA SER A 12 22.65 -3.30 -6.44
C SER A 12 23.08 -4.34 -5.41
N SER A 13 22.12 -4.98 -4.74
CA SER A 13 22.38 -6.10 -3.84
C SER A 13 23.04 -7.26 -4.56
N GLU A 14 22.56 -7.62 -5.76
CA GLU A 14 23.11 -8.69 -6.57
C GLU A 14 24.56 -8.42 -6.96
N VAL A 15 24.92 -7.18 -7.31
CA VAL A 15 26.31 -6.77 -7.58
C VAL A 15 27.21 -7.02 -6.36
N VAL A 16 26.78 -6.59 -5.17
CA VAL A 16 27.56 -6.75 -3.94
C VAL A 16 27.67 -8.21 -3.52
N GLN A 17 26.57 -8.97 -3.56
CA GLN A 17 26.57 -10.40 -3.25
C GLN A 17 27.41 -11.21 -4.23
N TYR A 18 27.40 -10.84 -5.52
CA TYR A 18 28.27 -11.44 -6.52
C TYR A 18 29.75 -11.21 -6.19
N ALA A 19 30.12 -9.99 -5.79
CA ALA A 19 31.49 -9.69 -5.38
C ALA A 19 31.93 -10.54 -4.18
N ILE A 20 31.07 -10.72 -3.17
CA ILE A 20 31.37 -11.58 -2.01
C ILE A 20 31.57 -13.04 -2.44
N SER A 21 30.63 -13.59 -3.21
CA SER A 21 30.59 -15.02 -3.53
C SER A 21 31.63 -15.45 -4.57
N HIS A 22 31.95 -14.59 -5.54
CA HIS A 22 32.82 -14.95 -6.66
C HIS A 22 34.23 -14.34 -6.54
N GLN A 23 34.37 -13.22 -5.83
CA GLN A 23 35.67 -12.55 -5.63
C GLN A 23 36.16 -12.63 -4.18
N GLY A 24 35.38 -13.26 -3.29
CA GLY A 24 35.74 -13.42 -1.88
C GLY A 24 37.04 -14.19 -1.65
N THR A 25 37.29 -15.26 -2.42
CA THR A 25 38.54 -16.02 -2.33
C THR A 25 39.73 -15.17 -2.77
N ALA A 26 39.63 -14.46 -3.88
CA ALA A 26 40.69 -13.57 -4.35
C ALA A 26 40.99 -12.45 -3.35
N LEU A 27 39.95 -11.90 -2.71
CA LEU A 27 40.09 -10.92 -1.63
C LEU A 27 40.78 -11.54 -0.40
N GLN A 28 40.35 -12.73 0.03
CA GLN A 28 40.94 -13.46 1.15
C GLN A 28 42.45 -13.72 0.91
N ASP A 29 42.81 -14.21 -0.27
CA ASP A 29 44.20 -14.51 -0.65
C ASP A 29 45.06 -13.23 -0.64
N ALA A 30 44.54 -12.13 -1.20
CA ALA A 30 45.24 -10.85 -1.23
C ALA A 30 45.46 -10.28 0.19
N LEU A 31 44.45 -10.36 1.06
CA LEU A 31 44.54 -9.90 2.44
C LEU A 31 45.50 -10.76 3.27
N ALA A 32 45.42 -12.09 3.11
CA ALA A 32 46.30 -13.03 3.79
C ALA A 32 47.77 -12.80 3.41
N ALA A 33 48.06 -12.69 2.11
CA ALA A 33 49.41 -12.42 1.60
C ALA A 33 49.97 -11.09 2.13
N ARG A 34 49.15 -10.03 2.11
CA ARG A 34 49.54 -8.72 2.61
C ARG A 34 49.82 -8.74 4.11
N SER A 35 48.92 -9.30 4.91
CA SER A 35 49.09 -9.38 6.37
C SER A 35 50.31 -10.21 6.75
N ALA A 36 50.57 -11.32 6.05
CA ALA A 36 51.75 -12.14 6.27
C ALA A 36 53.04 -11.37 6.00
N ALA A 37 53.07 -10.55 4.95
CA ALA A 37 54.22 -9.70 4.63
C ALA A 37 54.44 -8.57 5.67
N GLU A 38 53.37 -7.97 6.19
CA GLU A 38 53.44 -6.84 7.12
C GLU A 38 53.67 -7.26 8.59
N SER A 39 53.12 -8.40 9.01
CA SER A 39 53.05 -8.81 10.42
C SER A 39 53.61 -10.20 10.71
N GLY A 40 53.97 -10.97 9.67
CA GLY A 40 54.39 -12.37 9.81
C GLY A 40 53.24 -13.36 10.02
N ALA A 41 51.99 -12.91 10.09
CA ALA A 41 50.81 -13.76 10.24
C ALA A 41 49.72 -13.44 9.19
N ALA A 42 49.15 -14.48 8.59
CA ALA A 42 48.02 -14.34 7.67
C ALA A 42 46.71 -14.14 8.45
N VAL A 43 45.84 -13.26 7.94
CA VAL A 43 44.49 -13.04 8.46
C VAL A 43 43.47 -13.83 7.64
N ASP A 44 42.47 -14.38 8.31
CA ASP A 44 41.29 -15.00 7.67
C ASP A 44 40.04 -14.13 7.90
N VAL A 45 39.45 -13.65 6.81
CA VAL A 45 38.21 -12.88 6.79
C VAL A 45 37.05 -13.65 6.16
N SER A 46 37.24 -14.91 5.78
CA SER A 46 36.24 -15.70 5.03
C SER A 46 34.90 -15.77 5.77
N GLY A 47 34.93 -16.05 7.08
CA GLY A 47 33.73 -16.09 7.91
C GLY A 47 33.00 -14.74 7.98
N LEU A 48 33.74 -13.63 8.03
CA LEU A 48 33.16 -12.28 7.99
C LEU A 48 32.48 -12.03 6.63
N LEU A 49 33.13 -12.36 5.52
CA LEU A 49 32.57 -12.18 4.18
C LEU A 49 31.27 -12.98 4.00
N THR A 50 31.25 -14.24 4.47
CA THR A 50 30.03 -15.06 4.46
C THR A 50 28.91 -14.40 5.27
N GLN A 51 29.20 -13.93 6.48
CA GLN A 51 28.19 -13.32 7.34
C GLN A 51 27.63 -12.00 6.76
N LEU A 52 28.49 -11.16 6.17
CA LEU A 52 28.06 -9.95 5.47
C LEU A 52 27.16 -10.27 4.27
N GLY A 53 27.52 -11.30 3.49
CA GLY A 53 26.72 -11.76 2.34
C GLY A 53 25.35 -12.29 2.77
N SER A 54 25.30 -13.12 3.80
CA SER A 54 24.04 -13.64 4.35
C SER A 54 23.15 -12.52 4.92
N SER A 55 23.73 -11.55 5.62
CA SER A 55 22.99 -10.41 6.17
C SER A 55 22.35 -9.57 5.05
N LEU A 56 23.12 -9.24 4.02
CA LEU A 56 22.60 -8.51 2.86
C LEU A 56 21.53 -9.31 2.12
N SER A 57 21.73 -10.61 1.92
CA SER A 57 20.76 -11.50 1.28
C SER A 57 19.43 -11.53 2.04
N GLY A 58 19.47 -11.70 3.36
CA GLY A 58 18.29 -11.68 4.21
C GLY A 58 17.52 -10.36 4.12
N ALA A 59 18.22 -9.22 4.19
CA ALA A 59 17.60 -7.91 4.08
C ALA A 59 16.95 -7.68 2.71
N THR A 60 17.61 -8.13 1.62
CA THR A 60 17.06 -8.06 0.26
C THR A 60 15.80 -8.89 0.11
N THR A 61 15.80 -10.14 0.59
CA THR A 61 14.62 -11.00 0.57
C THR A 61 13.47 -10.41 1.36
N ALA A 62 13.73 -9.86 2.56
CA ALA A 62 12.71 -9.22 3.39
C ALA A 62 12.09 -8.00 2.70
N MET A 63 12.91 -7.15 2.07
CA MET A 63 12.44 -5.99 1.30
C MET A 63 11.56 -6.41 0.10
N ILE A 64 11.98 -7.41 -0.67
CA ILE A 64 11.21 -7.90 -1.83
C ILE A 64 9.88 -8.49 -1.37
N ALA A 65 9.88 -9.31 -0.32
CA ALA A 65 8.66 -9.90 0.22
C ALA A 65 7.68 -8.82 0.70
N ALA A 66 8.16 -7.80 1.42
CA ALA A 66 7.32 -6.71 1.89
C ALA A 66 6.75 -5.86 0.74
N ASP A 67 7.51 -5.68 -0.36
CA ASP A 67 7.02 -5.03 -1.58
C ASP A 67 5.88 -5.82 -2.22
N GLN A 68 6.06 -7.13 -2.38
CA GLN A 68 5.06 -8.03 -2.95
C GLN A 68 3.79 -8.10 -2.11
N THR A 69 3.91 -8.16 -0.78
CA THR A 69 2.76 -8.12 0.14
C THR A 69 1.99 -6.82 -0.03
N HIS A 70 2.67 -5.67 -0.08
CA HIS A 70 2.00 -4.38 -0.27
C HIS A 70 1.35 -4.25 -1.65
N GLU A 71 1.98 -4.76 -2.71
CA GLU A 71 1.37 -4.78 -4.05
C GLU A 71 0.13 -5.67 -4.13
N HIS A 72 0.16 -6.82 -3.45
CA HIS A 72 -0.99 -7.70 -3.38
C HIS A 72 -2.16 -7.03 -2.67
N GLU A 73 -1.89 -6.38 -1.55
CA GLU A 73 -2.89 -5.61 -0.79
C GLU A 73 -3.56 -4.51 -1.64
N LEU A 74 -2.79 -3.78 -2.45
CA LEU A 74 -3.34 -2.74 -3.34
C LEU A 74 -4.14 -3.31 -4.53
N ALA A 75 -4.01 -4.60 -4.84
CA ALA A 75 -4.68 -5.19 -5.99
C ALA A 75 -6.20 -5.37 -5.79
N ASP A 76 -6.64 -5.50 -4.54
CA ASP A 76 -8.05 -5.77 -4.19
C ASP A 76 -8.87 -4.48 -3.98
N ASP A 77 -8.19 -3.37 -3.67
CA ASP A 77 -8.75 -2.05 -3.41
C ASP A 77 -9.69 -1.49 -4.53
N PRO A 78 -9.47 -1.74 -5.84
CA PRO A 78 -10.44 -1.36 -6.87
C PRO A 78 -11.80 -2.05 -6.73
N ALA A 79 -11.84 -3.30 -6.27
CA ALA A 79 -13.07 -4.08 -6.18
C ALA A 79 -14.00 -3.55 -5.07
N ALA A 80 -13.46 -3.22 -3.89
CA ALA A 80 -14.28 -2.64 -2.82
C ALA A 80 -14.78 -1.23 -3.16
N ARG A 81 -13.96 -0.41 -3.84
CA ARG A 81 -14.42 0.90 -4.33
C ARG A 81 -15.55 0.74 -5.34
N ALA A 82 -15.43 -0.19 -6.28
CA ALA A 82 -16.50 -0.48 -7.24
C ALA A 82 -17.78 -0.97 -6.53
N ALA A 83 -17.66 -1.83 -5.53
CA ALA A 83 -18.79 -2.32 -4.73
C ALA A 83 -19.48 -1.17 -3.96
N ARG A 84 -18.71 -0.27 -3.35
CA ARG A 84 -19.23 0.95 -2.70
C ARG A 84 -19.96 1.84 -3.70
N ASP A 85 -19.38 2.08 -4.87
CA ASP A 85 -19.95 2.99 -5.87
C ASP A 85 -21.25 2.43 -6.44
N GLU A 86 -21.30 1.12 -6.70
CA GLU A 86 -22.52 0.45 -7.15
C GLU A 86 -23.61 0.46 -6.07
N ALA A 87 -23.26 0.16 -4.81
CA ALA A 87 -24.20 0.26 -3.70
C ALA A 87 -24.73 1.70 -3.53
N ALA A 88 -23.85 2.70 -3.62
CA ALA A 88 -24.20 4.12 -3.50
C ALA A 88 -25.13 4.56 -4.63
N LYS A 89 -24.85 4.14 -5.88
CA LYS A 89 -25.74 4.38 -7.02
C LYS A 89 -27.10 3.73 -6.81
N GLY A 90 -27.14 2.50 -6.30
CA GLY A 90 -28.37 1.80 -5.96
C GLY A 90 -29.21 2.54 -4.92
N LEU A 91 -28.58 3.05 -3.86
CA LEU A 91 -29.24 3.84 -2.82
C LEU A 91 -29.71 5.21 -3.35
N TYR A 92 -28.87 5.88 -4.14
CA TYR A 92 -29.19 7.18 -4.75
C TYR A 92 -30.48 7.09 -5.57
N ASN A 93 -30.56 6.11 -6.47
CA ASN A 93 -31.72 5.91 -7.33
C ASN A 93 -32.98 5.63 -6.51
N GLU A 94 -32.88 4.83 -5.45
CA GLU A 94 -34.02 4.52 -4.58
C GLU A 94 -34.49 5.76 -3.80
N ILE A 95 -33.56 6.58 -3.27
CA ILE A 95 -33.91 7.82 -2.56
C ILE A 95 -34.59 8.82 -3.50
N VAL A 96 -34.11 8.95 -4.74
CA VAL A 96 -34.75 9.80 -5.74
C VAL A 96 -36.16 9.30 -6.05
N SER A 97 -36.32 8.00 -6.31
CA SER A 97 -37.62 7.39 -6.62
C SER A 97 -38.60 7.51 -5.44
N ALA A 98 -38.13 7.28 -4.22
CA ALA A 98 -38.89 7.46 -2.99
C ALA A 98 -39.37 8.90 -2.83
N ARG A 99 -38.48 9.88 -3.07
CA ARG A 99 -38.80 11.30 -3.03
C ARG A 99 -39.90 11.63 -4.03
N GLU A 100 -39.78 11.19 -5.27
CA GLU A 100 -40.77 11.45 -6.32
C GLU A 100 -42.14 10.87 -5.96
N ALA A 101 -42.20 9.63 -5.47
CA ALA A 101 -43.43 9.01 -5.00
C ALA A 101 -44.08 9.78 -3.83
N LEU A 102 -43.27 10.21 -2.85
CA LEU A 102 -43.73 10.99 -1.71
C LEU A 102 -44.23 12.38 -2.11
N VAL A 103 -43.56 13.07 -3.03
CA VAL A 103 -44.04 14.35 -3.59
C VAL A 103 -45.39 14.14 -4.30
N GLY A 104 -45.54 13.05 -5.07
CA GLY A 104 -46.78 12.74 -5.78
C GLY A 104 -47.98 12.56 -4.86
N VAL A 105 -47.81 11.86 -3.73
CA VAL A 105 -48.92 11.51 -2.81
C VAL A 105 -49.16 12.58 -1.74
N TYR A 106 -48.10 13.11 -1.13
CA TYR A 106 -48.18 14.00 0.05
C TYR A 106 -47.74 15.43 -0.22
N GLY A 107 -47.00 15.67 -1.31
CA GLY A 107 -46.45 16.97 -1.66
C GLY A 107 -45.07 17.27 -1.12
N SER A 108 -44.50 18.39 -1.57
CA SER A 108 -43.14 18.82 -1.22
C SER A 108 -42.95 19.06 0.28
N ALA A 109 -43.94 19.65 0.97
CA ALA A 109 -43.86 19.90 2.42
C ALA A 109 -43.73 18.61 3.25
N ALA A 110 -44.28 17.50 2.77
CA ALA A 110 -44.18 16.20 3.43
C ALA A 110 -42.77 15.59 3.30
N VAL A 111 -42.11 15.85 2.17
CA VAL A 111 -40.77 15.36 1.87
C VAL A 111 -39.73 16.06 2.76
N ASP A 112 -39.88 17.36 3.01
CA ASP A 112 -39.04 18.10 3.98
C ASP A 112 -39.21 17.55 5.40
N ALA A 113 -40.44 17.23 5.81
CA ALA A 113 -40.73 16.63 7.12
C ALA A 113 -40.08 15.24 7.28
N LEU A 114 -39.92 14.50 6.18
CA LEU A 114 -39.23 13.21 6.13
C LEU A 114 -37.71 13.31 6.01
N GLY A 115 -37.15 14.52 6.10
CA GLY A 115 -35.70 14.72 6.16
C GLY A 115 -35.00 14.72 4.81
N PHE A 116 -35.75 14.78 3.71
CA PHE A 116 -35.22 14.92 2.37
C PHE A 116 -34.81 16.37 2.08
N PHE A 117 -33.91 16.92 2.90
CA PHE A 117 -33.43 18.29 2.73
C PHE A 117 -32.46 18.42 1.56
N GLY A 118 -32.69 19.40 0.69
CA GLY A 118 -31.82 19.69 -0.45
C GLY A 118 -31.74 18.54 -1.46
N SER A 119 -30.71 18.60 -2.31
CA SER A 119 -30.43 17.55 -3.29
C SER A 119 -29.92 16.27 -2.62
N THR A 120 -30.29 15.12 -3.18
CA THR A 120 -29.70 13.83 -2.80
C THR A 120 -28.18 13.86 -3.04
N SER A 121 -27.39 13.52 -2.02
CA SER A 121 -25.94 13.58 -2.10
C SER A 121 -25.36 12.52 -3.04
N GLN A 122 -24.27 12.84 -3.74
CA GLN A 122 -23.46 11.87 -4.47
C GLN A 122 -22.31 11.30 -3.64
N ASP A 123 -21.98 11.95 -2.51
CA ASP A 123 -21.01 11.42 -1.56
C ASP A 123 -21.61 10.20 -0.83
N PRO A 124 -21.00 9.00 -0.91
CA PRO A 124 -21.56 7.77 -0.33
C PRO A 124 -21.79 7.83 1.18
N VAL A 125 -20.94 8.55 1.94
CA VAL A 125 -21.06 8.66 3.41
C VAL A 125 -22.26 9.53 3.77
N VAL A 126 -22.37 10.69 3.12
CA VAL A 126 -23.50 11.59 3.31
C VAL A 126 -24.80 10.93 2.83
N LEU A 127 -24.76 10.21 1.72
CA LEU A 127 -25.91 9.50 1.15
C LEU A 127 -26.43 8.40 2.09
N ALA A 128 -25.55 7.60 2.68
CA ALA A 128 -25.94 6.59 3.67
C ALA A 128 -26.63 7.22 4.90
N ARG A 129 -26.08 8.34 5.42
CA ARG A 129 -26.68 9.07 6.55
C ARG A 129 -28.05 9.66 6.20
N GLN A 130 -28.18 10.22 4.99
CA GLN A 130 -29.46 10.70 4.47
C GLN A 130 -30.48 9.56 4.38
N GLY A 131 -30.10 8.44 3.76
CA GLY A 131 -30.96 7.25 3.63
C GLY A 131 -31.40 6.68 4.97
N ARG A 132 -30.48 6.55 5.93
CA ARG A 132 -30.77 6.12 7.31
C ARG A 132 -31.83 7.02 7.97
N SER A 133 -31.62 8.33 7.88
CA SER A 133 -32.55 9.32 8.44
C SER A 133 -33.95 9.22 7.81
N VAL A 134 -34.03 8.97 6.50
CA VAL A 134 -35.29 8.76 5.79
C VAL A 134 -35.98 7.48 6.27
N VAL A 135 -35.26 6.36 6.33
CA VAL A 135 -35.80 5.07 6.81
C VAL A 135 -36.38 5.20 8.22
N ASP A 136 -35.65 5.85 9.13
CA ASP A 136 -36.09 6.04 10.51
C ASP A 136 -37.37 6.87 10.60
N ARG A 137 -37.49 7.92 9.78
CA ARG A 137 -38.69 8.79 9.72
C ARG A 137 -39.89 8.12 9.04
N LEU A 138 -39.65 7.31 8.01
CA LEU A 138 -40.71 6.50 7.39
C LEU A 138 -41.27 5.50 8.42
N ARG A 139 -40.39 4.87 9.21
CA ARG A 139 -40.77 3.94 10.27
C ARG A 139 -41.48 4.61 11.45
N SER A 140 -41.17 5.86 11.77
CA SER A 140 -41.85 6.60 12.84
C SER A 140 -43.27 7.05 12.47
N GLY A 141 -43.70 6.91 11.21
CA GLY A 141 -45.08 7.13 10.79
C GLY A 141 -45.56 8.59 10.79
N SER A 142 -44.64 9.56 10.86
CA SER A 142 -44.98 10.99 10.92
C SER A 142 -45.19 11.56 9.51
N LEU A 143 -46.27 11.16 8.85
CA LEU A 143 -46.65 11.69 7.53
C LEU A 143 -47.89 12.58 7.62
N PRO A 144 -47.92 13.69 6.88
CA PRO A 144 -49.12 14.50 6.76
C PRO A 144 -50.20 13.75 5.96
N THR A 145 -51.43 14.26 5.98
CA THR A 145 -52.53 13.70 5.21
C THR A 145 -52.21 13.72 3.70
N PRO A 146 -52.48 12.63 2.95
CA PRO A 146 -52.33 12.60 1.50
C PRO A 146 -53.11 13.72 0.80
N ARG A 147 -52.61 14.20 -0.34
CA ARG A 147 -53.26 15.24 -1.16
C ARG A 147 -54.53 14.73 -1.85
N SER A 148 -54.62 13.43 -2.10
CA SER A 148 -55.76 12.78 -2.72
C SER A 148 -56.23 11.62 -1.85
N VAL A 149 -57.53 11.56 -1.57
CA VAL A 149 -58.17 10.50 -0.79
C VAL A 149 -58.07 9.13 -1.49
N HIS A 150 -57.83 9.11 -2.80
CA HIS A 150 -57.74 7.89 -3.60
C HIS A 150 -56.32 7.36 -3.80
N LEU A 151 -55.29 8.08 -3.33
CA LEU A 151 -53.89 7.66 -3.42
C LEU A 151 -53.34 7.38 -2.03
N THR A 152 -52.83 6.16 -1.85
CA THR A 152 -52.10 5.76 -0.65
C THR A 152 -50.72 5.25 -1.06
N LEU A 153 -49.73 5.48 -0.20
CA LEU A 153 -48.39 4.94 -0.35
C LEU A 153 -48.13 4.00 0.82
N ASP A 154 -47.63 2.81 0.52
CA ASP A 154 -47.16 1.87 1.54
C ASP A 154 -45.77 2.31 2.03
N VAL A 155 -45.79 3.08 3.11
CA VAL A 155 -44.60 3.69 3.73
C VAL A 155 -43.74 2.62 4.43
N ALA A 156 -44.37 1.56 4.95
CA ALA A 156 -43.66 0.46 5.58
C ALA A 156 -42.90 -0.35 4.52
N SER A 157 -43.51 -0.60 3.37
CA SER A 157 -42.85 -1.23 2.23
C SER A 157 -41.72 -0.36 1.67
N LEU A 158 -41.92 0.95 1.55
CA LEU A 158 -40.87 1.89 1.11
C LEU A 158 -39.67 1.92 2.08
N ALA A 159 -39.92 1.94 3.39
CA ALA A 159 -38.84 1.83 4.37
C ALA A 159 -38.11 0.49 4.25
N SER A 160 -38.84 -0.59 3.97
CA SER A 160 -38.30 -1.94 3.81
C SER A 160 -37.51 -2.12 2.51
N SER A 161 -37.77 -1.32 1.46
CA SER A 161 -36.97 -1.32 0.23
C SER A 161 -35.68 -0.50 0.37
N LEU A 162 -35.73 0.61 1.10
CA LEU A 162 -34.60 1.51 1.33
C LEU A 162 -33.58 0.96 2.34
N ASP A 163 -34.03 0.40 3.47
CA ASP A 163 -33.16 -0.07 4.56
C ASP A 163 -32.05 -1.04 4.10
N PRO A 164 -32.32 -2.10 3.32
CA PRO A 164 -31.26 -2.98 2.84
C PRO A 164 -30.25 -2.27 1.92
N LYS A 165 -30.63 -1.23 1.18
CA LYS A 165 -29.71 -0.44 0.35
C LYS A 165 -28.82 0.47 1.20
N VAL A 166 -29.37 1.04 2.27
CA VAL A 166 -28.57 1.80 3.26
C VAL A 166 -27.53 0.90 3.90
N LEU A 167 -27.95 -0.29 4.37
CA LEU A 167 -27.05 -1.28 4.96
C LEU A 167 -25.97 -1.74 3.99
N ALA A 168 -26.29 -1.90 2.69
CA ALA A 168 -25.31 -2.26 1.68
C ALA A 168 -24.22 -1.19 1.49
N VAL A 169 -24.59 0.10 1.48
CA VAL A 169 -23.62 1.20 1.40
C VAL A 169 -22.77 1.28 2.66
N GLU A 170 -23.39 1.16 3.85
CA GLU A 170 -22.68 1.16 5.13
C GLU A 170 -21.65 0.01 5.23
N ALA A 171 -22.05 -1.20 4.79
CA ALA A 171 -21.16 -2.35 4.74
C ALA A 171 -19.99 -2.13 3.77
N ALA A 172 -20.25 -1.65 2.54
CA ALA A 172 -19.21 -1.38 1.56
C ALA A 172 -18.24 -0.27 2.01
N LEU A 173 -18.74 0.78 2.68
CA LEU A 173 -17.89 1.78 3.33
C LEU A 173 -17.03 1.17 4.44
N GLY A 174 -17.55 0.21 5.20
CA GLY A 174 -16.80 -0.55 6.18
C GLY A 174 -15.62 -1.29 5.55
N THR A 175 -15.86 -2.02 4.46
CA THR A 175 -14.83 -2.74 3.70
C THR A 175 -13.75 -1.80 3.17
N VAL A 176 -14.11 -0.70 2.51
CA VAL A 176 -13.12 0.28 1.99
C VAL A 176 -12.26 0.86 3.12
N ASN A 177 -12.86 1.12 4.29
CA ASN A 177 -12.09 1.61 5.45
C ASN A 177 -11.16 0.54 6.04
N GLN A 178 -11.55 -0.74 5.99
CA GLN A 178 -10.72 -1.85 6.42
C GLN A 178 -9.51 -1.99 5.49
N GLU A 179 -9.74 -2.07 4.17
CA GLU A 179 -8.67 -2.18 3.17
C GLU A 179 -7.70 -0.99 3.24
N ALA A 180 -8.21 0.22 3.46
CA ALA A 180 -7.35 1.39 3.65
C ALA A 180 -6.40 1.25 4.85
N ARG A 181 -6.82 0.58 5.93
CA ARG A 181 -5.98 0.32 7.10
C ARG A 181 -4.98 -0.79 6.83
N GLU A 182 -5.40 -1.86 6.16
CA GLU A 182 -4.55 -2.99 5.77
C GLU A 182 -3.44 -2.54 4.81
N ALA A 183 -3.79 -1.74 3.78
CA ALA A 183 -2.84 -1.06 2.89
C ALA A 183 -1.83 -0.18 3.64
N GLN A 184 -2.28 0.56 4.67
CA GLN A 184 -1.38 1.39 5.47
C GLN A 184 -0.40 0.53 6.30
N LEU A 185 -0.85 -0.59 6.86
CA LEU A 185 0.01 -1.51 7.63
C LEU A 185 1.08 -2.13 6.73
N THR A 186 0.72 -2.61 5.55
CA THR A 186 1.67 -3.20 4.59
C THR A 186 2.65 -2.15 4.06
N LEU A 187 2.21 -0.90 3.85
CA LEU A 187 3.09 0.20 3.47
C LEU A 187 4.15 0.50 4.54
N VAL A 188 3.75 0.54 5.82
CA VAL A 188 4.70 0.74 6.93
C VAL A 188 5.70 -0.40 7.02
N ALA A 189 5.26 -1.65 6.84
CA ALA A 189 6.13 -2.82 6.81
C ALA A 189 7.14 -2.74 5.66
N LYS A 190 6.69 -2.38 4.45
CA LYS A 190 7.54 -2.15 3.27
C LYS A 190 8.59 -1.07 3.54
N GLN A 191 8.19 0.08 4.09
CA GLN A 191 9.11 1.17 4.39
C GLN A 191 10.17 0.77 5.42
N ARG A 192 9.79 -0.01 6.45
CA ARG A 192 10.73 -0.54 7.43
C ARG A 192 11.74 -1.49 6.79
N ALA A 193 11.28 -2.42 5.95
CA ALA A 193 12.15 -3.37 5.26
C ALA A 193 13.13 -2.66 4.30
N ILE A 194 12.68 -1.61 3.60
CA ILE A 194 13.55 -0.76 2.77
C ILE A 194 14.61 -0.06 3.63
N ALA A 195 14.23 0.50 4.78
CA ALA A 195 15.18 1.20 5.65
C ALA A 195 16.24 0.24 6.24
N GLU A 196 15.83 -0.96 6.64
CA GLU A 196 16.72 -2.01 7.12
C GLU A 196 17.67 -2.51 6.02
N TYR A 197 17.15 -2.70 4.80
CA TYR A 197 17.98 -2.96 3.63
C TYR A 197 18.98 -1.83 3.37
N ASP A 198 18.55 -0.56 3.34
CA ASP A 198 19.42 0.58 3.03
C ASP A 198 20.57 0.70 4.04
N ALA A 199 20.30 0.44 5.33
CA ALA A 199 21.32 0.41 6.38
C ALA A 199 22.30 -0.77 6.20
N THR A 200 21.77 -1.98 5.98
CA THR A 200 22.56 -3.20 5.80
C THR A 200 23.44 -3.12 4.55
N PHE A 201 22.85 -2.71 3.42
CA PHE A 201 23.55 -2.51 2.16
C PHE A 201 24.69 -1.52 2.33
N ARG A 202 24.44 -0.35 2.94
CA ARG A 202 25.50 0.65 3.14
C ARG A 202 26.65 0.09 3.96
N ALA A 203 26.37 -0.58 5.07
CA ALA A 203 27.39 -1.16 5.93
C ALA A 203 28.23 -2.22 5.19
N VAL A 204 27.57 -3.15 4.50
CA VAL A 204 28.23 -4.23 3.75
C VAL A 204 29.04 -3.68 2.59
N ALA A 205 28.45 -2.80 1.76
CA ALA A 205 29.09 -2.22 0.59
C ALA A 205 30.31 -1.37 0.96
N THR A 206 30.20 -0.51 1.99
CA THR A 206 31.34 0.29 2.48
C THR A 206 32.45 -0.60 3.05
N THR A 207 32.10 -1.66 3.78
CA THR A 207 33.11 -2.61 4.30
C THR A 207 33.86 -3.29 3.17
N LEU A 208 33.14 -3.76 2.14
CA LEU A 208 33.76 -4.42 0.98
C LEU A 208 34.60 -3.46 0.14
N GLU A 209 34.13 -2.23 -0.09
CA GLU A 209 34.91 -1.19 -0.77
C GLU A 209 36.26 -0.97 -0.05
N GLY A 210 36.22 -0.87 1.28
CA GLY A 210 37.42 -0.71 2.12
C GLY A 210 38.35 -1.93 2.03
N LEU A 211 37.82 -3.14 2.14
CA LEU A 211 38.61 -4.38 2.05
C LEU A 211 39.26 -4.54 0.67
N PHE A 212 38.52 -4.33 -0.42
CA PHE A 212 39.08 -4.38 -1.77
C PHE A 212 40.15 -3.31 -1.98
N SER A 213 39.93 -2.09 -1.49
CA SER A 213 40.92 -1.02 -1.59
C SER A 213 42.20 -1.36 -0.81
N TYR A 214 42.07 -1.89 0.40
CA TYR A 214 43.19 -2.31 1.23
C TYR A 214 43.97 -3.48 0.62
N ALA A 215 43.26 -4.42 0.00
CA ALA A 215 43.84 -5.56 -0.71
C ALA A 215 44.50 -5.21 -2.06
N GLY A 216 44.44 -3.95 -2.51
CA GLY A 216 45.00 -3.53 -3.80
C GLY A 216 44.14 -3.94 -5.00
N LEU A 217 42.82 -4.07 -4.80
CA LEU A 217 41.83 -4.47 -5.81
C LEU A 217 40.89 -3.29 -6.16
N PRO A 218 41.39 -2.16 -6.73
CA PRO A 218 40.62 -0.93 -6.88
C PRO A 218 39.42 -1.05 -7.83
N GLU A 219 39.52 -1.88 -8.87
CA GLU A 219 38.41 -2.12 -9.80
C GLU A 219 37.22 -2.80 -9.11
N LEU A 220 37.49 -3.76 -8.22
CA LEU A 220 36.44 -4.41 -7.43
C LEU A 220 35.85 -3.47 -6.39
N ALA A 221 36.69 -2.62 -5.77
CA ALA A 221 36.23 -1.58 -4.85
C ALA A 221 35.26 -0.60 -5.52
N ALA A 222 35.55 -0.17 -6.74
CA ALA A 222 34.70 0.76 -7.50
C ALA A 222 33.32 0.16 -7.81
N ARG A 223 33.24 -1.14 -8.13
CA ARG A 223 31.98 -1.82 -8.47
C ARG A 223 31.01 -1.95 -7.29
N VAL A 224 31.53 -2.19 -6.09
CA VAL A 224 30.69 -2.34 -4.88
C VAL A 224 30.43 -1.02 -4.16
N ARG A 225 31.01 0.09 -4.63
CA ARG A 225 30.91 1.39 -3.98
C ARG A 225 29.44 1.83 -3.83
N PRO A 226 28.99 2.17 -2.62
CA PRO A 226 27.63 2.67 -2.41
C PRO A 226 27.49 4.09 -2.98
N SER A 227 26.34 4.36 -3.60
CA SER A 227 26.01 5.67 -4.14
C SER A 227 25.84 6.70 -3.03
N ARG A 228 26.44 7.88 -3.24
CA ARG A 228 26.24 9.05 -2.38
C ARG A 228 24.91 9.76 -2.64
N ARG A 229 24.28 9.51 -3.80
CA ARG A 229 23.07 10.19 -4.26
C ARG A 229 21.81 9.37 -4.01
N SER A 230 21.94 8.04 -3.98
CA SER A 230 20.82 7.10 -3.89
C SER A 230 21.09 6.06 -2.82
N ALA A 231 20.31 6.06 -1.74
CA ALA A 231 20.41 5.07 -0.68
C ALA A 231 20.08 3.66 -1.20
N GLY A 232 20.81 2.65 -0.71
CA GLY A 232 20.60 1.25 -1.08
C GLY A 232 21.04 0.86 -2.50
N VAL A 233 21.79 1.72 -3.19
CA VAL A 233 22.18 1.52 -4.60
C VAL A 233 23.68 1.71 -4.76
N THR A 234 24.34 0.96 -5.66
CA THR A 234 25.75 1.21 -6.01
C THR A 234 25.89 2.45 -6.91
N GLU A 235 27.10 3.04 -7.01
CA GLU A 235 27.33 4.13 -7.98
C GLU A 235 27.07 3.70 -9.42
N GLU A 236 27.40 2.46 -9.77
CA GLU A 236 27.18 1.87 -11.10
C GLU A 236 25.69 1.85 -11.47
N VAL A 237 24.84 1.34 -10.57
CA VAL A 237 23.38 1.27 -10.80
C VAL A 237 22.74 2.66 -10.72
N ALA A 238 23.20 3.53 -9.81
CA ALA A 238 22.68 4.90 -9.68
C ALA A 238 23.04 5.79 -10.89
N GLY A 239 24.17 5.53 -11.55
CA GLY A 239 24.62 6.25 -12.75
C GLY A 239 23.94 5.80 -14.04
N GLY A 240 23.08 4.77 -14.00
CA GLY A 240 22.40 4.20 -15.16
C GLY A 240 21.27 5.05 -15.73
N VAL A 241 21.64 6.16 -16.38
CA VAL A 241 20.98 6.67 -17.60
C VAL A 241 22.07 6.95 -18.63
N SER A 242 21.97 6.30 -19.79
CA SER A 242 22.80 6.44 -21.01
C SER A 242 24.14 5.68 -21.06
N ARG A 243 24.08 4.43 -21.55
CA ARG A 243 24.87 4.03 -22.72
C ARG A 243 23.90 3.68 -23.84
#